data_AF-A0A7D9L1W0-F1
#
_entry.id   AF-A0A7D9L1W0-F1
#
_cell.length_a   1.000
_cell.length_b   1.000
_cell.length_c   1.000
_cell.angle_alpha   90.00
_cell.angle_beta   90.00
_cell.angle_gamma   90.00
#
_symmetry.space_group_name_H-M   'P 1'
#
loop_
_entity.id
_entity.type
_entity.pdbx_description
1 polymer ?
#
loop_
_entity_poly.entity_id
_entity_poly.type
_entity_poly.pdbx_seq_one_letter_code
_entity_poly.pdbx_strand_id
1 'polypeptide(L)'
;CRGLEDEDLKKKLQSLAIQAVERAEAIKGQSPTKKNAPSLPSPSVSTTGQSKGKKATLTSKELEVLKKTSFINGKKYLPWLDVDIYEKFGYLDVFSDSDGDLPLSVKQKERFAKWVSGRFRVQ
;
A
#
# COMPACT_ATOMS: atom_id res chain seq x y z
N CYS A 1 -39.88 24.86 -16.39
CA CYS A 1 -39.16 24.02 -17.37
C CYS A 1 -38.31 23.02 -16.59
N ARG A 2 -38.75 21.75 -16.43
CA ARG A 2 -38.06 20.76 -15.60
C ARG A 2 -37.82 19.40 -16.30
N GLY A 3 -38.23 19.24 -17.56
CA GLY A 3 -38.21 17.96 -18.28
C GLY A 3 -37.11 17.81 -19.34
N LEU A 4 -36.27 18.83 -19.57
CA LEU A 4 -35.16 18.75 -20.53
C LEU A 4 -33.95 18.02 -19.93
N GLU A 5 -33.67 18.25 -18.64
CA GLU A 5 -32.53 17.63 -17.94
C GLU A 5 -32.72 16.12 -17.76
N ASP A 6 -33.97 15.67 -17.54
CA ASP A 6 -34.30 14.25 -17.40
C ASP A 6 -34.10 13.48 -18.72
N GLU A 7 -34.40 14.09 -19.87
CA GLU A 7 -34.22 13.44 -21.17
C GLU A 7 -32.74 13.31 -21.54
N ASP A 8 -31.92 14.31 -21.21
CA ASP A 8 -30.48 14.23 -21.46
C ASP A 8 -29.78 13.25 -20.50
N LEU A 9 -30.23 13.18 -19.24
CA LEU A 9 -29.78 12.17 -18.29
C LEU A 9 -30.16 10.76 -18.75
N LYS A 10 -31.38 10.58 -19.26
CA LYS A 10 -31.87 9.30 -19.77
C LYS A 10 -31.08 8.85 -21.00
N LYS A 11 -30.79 9.74 -21.94
CA LYS A 11 -29.92 9.45 -23.10
C LYS A 11 -28.50 9.07 -22.66
N LYS A 12 -27.96 9.75 -21.65
CA LYS A 12 -26.64 9.44 -21.10
C LYS A 12 -26.61 8.08 -20.39
N LEU A 13 -27.67 7.75 -19.67
CA LEU A 13 -27.80 6.44 -19.02
C LEU A 13 -27.94 5.31 -20.04
N GLN A 14 -28.76 5.53 -21.08
CA GLN A 14 -28.93 4.55 -22.16
C GLN A 14 -27.64 4.32 -22.95
N SER A 15 -26.90 5.38 -23.30
CA SER A 15 -25.62 5.24 -23.99
C SER A 15 -24.57 4.51 -23.13
N LEU A 16 -24.52 4.79 -21.83
CA LEU A 16 -23.64 4.08 -20.91
C LEU A 16 -24.00 2.59 -20.79
N ALA A 17 -25.29 2.27 -20.74
CA ALA A 17 -25.76 0.88 -20.68
C ALA A 17 -25.39 0.10 -21.95
N ILE A 18 -25.55 0.71 -23.13
CA ILE A 18 -25.15 0.10 -24.42
C ILE A 18 -23.65 -0.17 -24.44
N GLN A 19 -22.83 0.81 -24.05
CA GLN A 19 -21.38 0.67 -24.00
C GLN A 19 -20.92 -0.43 -23.03
N ALA A 20 -21.60 -0.57 -21.89
CA ALA A 20 -21.29 -1.60 -20.91
C ALA A 20 -21.58 -3.01 -21.44
N VAL A 21 -22.69 -3.20 -22.18
CA VAL A 21 -23.06 -4.48 -22.79
C VAL A 21 -22.06 -4.87 -23.89
N GLU A 22 -21.74 -3.96 -24.81
CA GLU A 22 -20.77 -4.20 -25.88
C GLU A 22 -19.40 -4.62 -25.30
N ARG A 23 -18.96 -3.94 -24.23
CA ARG A 23 -17.72 -4.29 -23.53
C ARG A 23 -17.80 -5.66 -22.87
N ALA A 24 -18.94 -6.02 -22.27
CA ALA A 24 -19.12 -7.31 -21.61
C ALA A 24 -19.13 -8.47 -22.61
N GLU A 25 -19.74 -8.28 -23.79
CA GLU A 25 -19.77 -9.27 -24.86
C GLU A 25 -18.38 -9.53 -25.44
N ALA A 26 -17.56 -8.48 -25.62
CA ALA A 26 -16.16 -8.62 -26.05
C ALA A 26 -15.28 -9.44 -25.08
N ILE A 27 -15.66 -9.52 -23.81
CA ILE A 27 -14.91 -10.22 -22.75
C ILE A 27 -15.52 -11.62 -22.48
N LYS A 28 -16.70 -11.92 -23.03
CA LYS A 28 -17.39 -13.20 -22.81
C LYS A 28 -16.64 -14.33 -23.53
N GLY A 29 -15.91 -15.13 -22.75
CA GLY A 29 -15.09 -16.25 -23.22
C GLY A 29 -13.60 -16.12 -22.92
N GLN A 30 -13.14 -14.97 -22.43
CA GLN A 30 -11.79 -14.80 -21.90
C GLN A 30 -11.80 -15.18 -20.41
N SER A 31 -11.28 -16.36 -20.06
CA SER A 31 -10.93 -16.69 -18.67
C SER A 31 -9.88 -15.70 -18.16
N PRO A 32 -9.75 -15.44 -16.83
CA PRO A 32 -8.82 -14.46 -16.29
C PRO A 32 -7.38 -14.95 -16.44
N THR A 33 -6.85 -14.88 -17.65
CA THR A 33 -5.42 -14.98 -17.91
C THR A 33 -4.83 -13.59 -17.72
N LYS A 34 -4.09 -13.47 -16.62
CA LYS A 34 -3.37 -12.29 -16.17
C LYS A 34 -2.50 -11.67 -17.28
N LYS A 35 -3.01 -10.77 -18.12
CA LYS A 35 -2.18 -9.86 -18.92
C LYS A 35 -2.85 -8.49 -19.07
N ASN A 36 -2.25 -7.52 -18.37
CA ASN A 36 -2.20 -6.07 -18.61
C ASN A 36 -3.52 -5.28 -18.68
N ALA A 37 -3.88 -4.69 -17.53
CA ALA A 37 -4.63 -3.43 -17.47
C ALA A 37 -3.67 -2.29 -17.10
N PRO A 38 -3.83 -1.06 -17.63
CA PRO A 38 -3.12 0.11 -17.14
C PRO A 38 -3.71 0.49 -15.78
N SER A 39 -3.01 0.10 -14.72
CA SER A 39 -3.35 0.45 -13.35
C SER A 39 -3.04 1.92 -13.10
N LEU A 40 -4.07 2.70 -12.73
CA LEU A 40 -3.92 3.87 -11.87
C LEU A 40 -2.98 3.51 -10.68
N PRO A 41 -2.14 4.43 -10.20
CA PRO A 41 -1.26 4.17 -9.07
C PRO A 41 -2.06 4.10 -7.77
N SER A 42 -2.77 2.99 -7.56
CA SER A 42 -3.08 2.52 -6.22
C SER A 42 -1.75 2.09 -5.59
N PRO A 43 -1.45 2.46 -4.34
CA PRO A 43 -0.40 1.82 -3.56
C PRO A 43 -0.86 0.40 -3.27
N SER A 44 -0.66 -0.48 -4.25
CA SER A 44 -0.72 -1.92 -4.09
C SER A 44 0.46 -2.27 -3.20
N VAL A 45 0.25 -2.22 -1.89
CA VAL A 45 1.08 -2.92 -0.93
C VAL A 45 1.02 -4.37 -1.38
N SER A 46 2.09 -4.83 -2.02
CA SER A 46 2.27 -6.23 -2.36
C SER A 46 2.39 -6.97 -1.04
N THR A 47 1.26 -7.37 -0.49
CA THR A 47 1.19 -8.43 0.51
C THR A 47 1.68 -9.68 -0.20
N THR A 48 3.00 -9.90 -0.13
CA THR A 48 3.62 -11.19 -0.39
C THR A 48 3.10 -12.13 0.69
N GLY A 49 1.92 -12.70 0.41
CA GLY A 49 1.43 -13.86 1.12
C GLY A 49 2.49 -14.96 0.98
N GLN A 50 2.87 -15.51 2.12
CA GLN A 50 3.67 -16.72 2.30
C GLN A 50 3.45 -17.73 1.16
N SER A 51 4.38 -17.77 0.20
CA SER A 51 4.56 -18.95 -0.64
C SER A 51 5.67 -19.78 -0.02
N LYS A 52 5.29 -20.77 0.79
CA LYS A 52 6.16 -21.91 1.07
C LYS A 52 6.55 -22.51 -0.29
N GLY A 53 7.81 -22.39 -0.66
CA GLY A 53 8.37 -22.98 -1.88
C GLY A 53 8.60 -21.98 -3.00
N LYS A 54 9.87 -21.92 -3.43
CA LYS A 54 10.47 -21.06 -4.46
C LYS A 54 10.82 -19.66 -3.95
N LYS A 55 12.08 -19.51 -3.51
CA LYS A 55 12.76 -18.22 -3.54
C LYS A 55 12.56 -17.66 -4.94
N ALA A 56 11.75 -16.61 -5.10
CA ALA A 56 11.68 -15.90 -6.37
C ALA A 56 13.13 -15.55 -6.71
N THR A 57 13.65 -16.11 -7.81
CA THR A 57 15.01 -15.84 -8.27
C THR A 57 15.01 -14.40 -8.77
N LEU A 58 15.30 -13.47 -7.86
CA LEU A 58 15.49 -12.07 -8.15
C LEU A 58 16.62 -11.95 -9.19
N THR A 59 16.38 -11.17 -10.22
CA THR A 59 17.42 -10.83 -11.20
C THR A 59 18.51 -10.00 -10.53
N SER A 60 19.71 -9.99 -11.10
CA SER A 60 20.83 -9.19 -10.58
C SER A 60 20.46 -7.71 -10.42
N LYS A 61 19.68 -7.17 -11.37
CA LYS A 61 19.20 -5.79 -11.36
C LYS A 61 18.22 -5.53 -10.21
N GLU A 62 17.27 -6.43 -9.98
CA GLU A 62 16.34 -6.31 -8.85
C GLU A 62 17.08 -6.40 -7.51
N LEU A 63 18.09 -7.27 -7.42
CA LEU A 63 18.92 -7.37 -6.23
C LEU A 63 19.70 -6.08 -5.96
N GLU A 64 20.21 -5.43 -7.00
CA GLU A 64 20.90 -4.15 -6.89
C GLU A 64 19.95 -3.03 -6.45
N VAL A 65 18.73 -2.99 -7.01
CA VAL A 65 17.70 -2.05 -6.58
C VAL A 65 17.37 -2.26 -5.11
N LEU A 66 17.11 -3.50 -4.68
CA LEU A 66 16.82 -3.81 -3.28
C LEU A 66 17.98 -3.44 -2.35
N LYS A 67 19.23 -3.67 -2.77
CA LYS A 67 20.40 -3.23 -2.01
C LYS A 67 20.46 -1.72 -1.85
N LYS A 68 20.05 -0.94 -2.85
CA LYS A 68 20.02 0.52 -2.78
C LYS A 68 18.82 1.02 -1.96
N THR A 69 17.63 0.48 -2.21
CA THR A 69 16.38 0.93 -1.60
C THR A 69 16.15 0.41 -0.19
N SER A 70 16.89 -0.63 0.25
CA SER A 70 16.86 -1.10 1.64
C SER A 70 17.53 -0.13 2.61
N PHE A 71 18.31 0.85 2.14
CA PHE A 71 18.85 1.91 2.99
C PHE A 71 17.97 3.15 2.88
N ILE A 72 17.25 3.46 3.95
CA ILE A 72 16.35 4.62 4.04
C ILE A 72 16.81 5.46 5.23
N ASN A 73 17.07 6.75 5.01
CA ASN A 73 17.55 7.67 6.05
C ASN A 73 18.83 7.20 6.78
N GLY A 74 19.74 6.53 6.06
CA GLY A 74 20.94 5.94 6.64
C GLY A 74 20.71 4.64 7.43
N LYS A 75 19.45 4.23 7.61
CA LYS A 75 19.07 3.00 8.30
C LYS A 75 18.85 1.86 7.30
N LYS A 76 19.40 0.68 7.59
CA LYS A 76 19.22 -0.52 6.77
C LYS A 76 17.96 -1.27 7.21
N TYR A 77 17.00 -1.42 6.31
CA TYR A 77 15.78 -2.18 6.53
C TYR A 77 15.94 -3.58 5.93
N LEU A 78 15.82 -4.59 6.79
CA LEU A 78 15.83 -5.99 6.37
C LEU A 78 14.44 -6.41 5.91
N PRO A 79 14.35 -7.37 4.96
CA PRO A 79 13.07 -7.98 4.61
C PRO A 79 12.54 -8.78 5.80
N TRP A 80 11.21 -8.94 5.86
CA TRP A 80 10.58 -9.86 6.81
C TRP A 80 11.01 -11.29 6.51
N LEU A 81 11.65 -11.94 7.47
CA LEU A 81 12.12 -13.31 7.42
C LEU A 81 11.11 -14.23 8.12
N ASP A 82 11.09 -15.51 7.73
CA ASP A 82 10.23 -16.50 8.38
C ASP A 82 10.56 -16.69 9.87
N VAL A 83 11.80 -16.41 10.27
CA VAL A 83 12.24 -16.47 11.67
C VAL A 83 11.62 -15.37 12.52
N ASP A 84 11.31 -14.21 11.92
CA ASP A 84 10.75 -13.04 12.61
C ASP A 84 9.33 -13.33 13.13
N ILE A 85 8.63 -14.30 12.52
CA ILE A 85 7.30 -14.77 12.97
C ILE A 85 7.36 -15.35 14.38
N TYR A 86 8.48 -15.98 14.73
CA TYR A 86 8.69 -16.65 16.01
C TYR A 86 9.50 -15.80 16.99
N GLU A 87 9.83 -14.55 16.63
CA GLU A 87 10.55 -13.64 17.50
C GLU A 87 9.71 -13.30 18.74
N LYS A 88 10.30 -13.48 19.92
CA LYS A 88 9.67 -13.13 21.20
C LYS A 88 10.05 -11.70 21.56
N PHE A 89 9.11 -10.77 21.44
CA PHE A 89 9.26 -9.34 21.77
C PHE A 89 9.33 -9.04 23.28
N GLY A 90 9.97 -9.91 24.07
CA GLY A 90 10.18 -9.76 25.50
C GLY A 90 11.65 -9.53 25.79
N TYR A 91 12.11 -8.29 25.61
CA TYR A 91 13.48 -7.91 25.95
C TYR A 91 13.59 -7.72 27.46
N LEU A 92 14.64 -8.29 28.07
CA LEU A 92 14.95 -8.07 29.48
C LEU A 92 15.35 -6.62 29.76
N ASP A 93 15.89 -5.97 28.74
CA ASP A 93 16.38 -4.61 28.81
C ASP A 93 15.49 -3.65 28.02
N VAL A 94 15.51 -2.38 28.42
CA VAL A 94 14.73 -1.35 27.73
C VAL A 94 15.38 -1.09 26.37
N PHE A 95 14.57 -1.15 25.31
CA PHE A 95 15.04 -0.78 23.98
C PHE A 95 15.56 0.66 24.00
N SER A 96 16.83 0.83 23.64
CA SER A 96 17.47 2.13 23.49
C SER A 96 17.72 2.38 22.01
N ASP A 97 17.00 3.36 21.44
CA ASP A 97 17.24 3.78 20.05
C ASP A 97 18.60 4.46 19.96
N SER A 98 19.52 3.89 19.18
CA SER A 98 20.86 4.46 18.95
C SER A 98 20.80 5.79 18.19
N ASP A 99 19.75 6.01 17.39
CA ASP A 99 19.56 7.24 16.63
C ASP A 99 18.78 8.32 17.42
N GLY A 100 18.24 7.96 18.59
CA GLY A 100 17.53 8.87 19.48
C GLY A 100 16.21 9.42 18.91
N ASP A 101 15.76 10.55 19.48
CA ASP A 101 14.50 11.17 19.08
C ASP A 101 14.58 11.75 17.65
N LEU A 102 13.57 11.44 16.83
CA LEU A 102 13.47 12.01 15.49
C LEU A 102 13.23 13.54 15.57
N PRO A 103 14.16 14.38 15.11
CA PRO A 103 14.01 15.82 15.22
C PRO A 103 12.84 16.30 14.36
N LEU A 104 11.98 17.12 14.96
CA LEU A 104 10.87 17.74 14.24
C LEU A 104 11.40 18.73 13.19
N SER A 105 10.82 18.69 11.99
CA SER A 105 11.02 19.71 10.97
C SER A 105 10.47 21.07 11.43
N VAL A 106 10.90 22.17 10.79
CA VAL A 106 10.42 23.53 11.12
C VAL A 106 8.90 23.62 11.07
N LYS A 107 8.28 23.06 10.03
CA LYS A 107 6.82 23.01 9.86
C LYS A 107 6.12 22.24 10.97
N GLN A 108 6.75 21.17 11.45
CA GLN A 108 6.20 20.38 12.55
C GLN A 108 6.33 21.14 13.87
N LYS A 109 7.47 21.80 14.13
CA LYS A 109 7.68 22.62 15.34
C LYS A 109 6.65 23.74 15.49
N GLU A 110 6.28 24.40 14.40
CA GLU A 110 5.27 25.47 14.40
C GLU A 110 3.89 25.00 14.89
N ARG A 111 3.53 23.74 14.63
CA ARG A 111 2.21 23.16 14.98
C ARG A 111 2.25 22.17 16.14
N PHE A 112 3.45 21.81 16.60
CA PHE A 112 3.63 20.80 17.63
C PHE A 112 3.36 21.42 19.00
N ALA A 113 2.19 21.10 19.57
CA ALA A 113 1.83 21.56 20.91
C ALA A 113 2.49 20.68 21.99
N LYS A 114 2.23 19.37 21.97
CA LYS A 114 2.83 18.34 22.82
C LYS A 114 2.35 16.97 22.39
N TRP A 115 3.10 15.92 22.71
CA TRP A 115 2.61 14.56 22.62
C TRP A 115 1.64 14.28 23.76
N VAL A 116 0.33 14.15 23.47
CA VAL A 116 -0.67 13.76 24.47
C VAL A 116 -0.80 12.24 24.43
N SER A 117 -0.03 11.55 25.26
CA SER A 117 -0.28 10.13 25.53
C SER A 117 -1.42 10.04 26.54
N GLY A 118 -2.61 9.65 26.09
CA GLY A 118 -3.76 9.41 26.97
C GLY A 118 -3.52 8.21 27.88
N ARG A 119 -2.92 8.42 29.06
CA ARG A 119 -3.06 7.48 30.17
C ARG A 119 -4.46 7.69 30.76
N PHE A 120 -5.39 6.79 30.42
CA PHE A 120 -6.61 6.65 31.20
C PHE A 120 -6.22 6.14 32.59
N ARG A 121 -6.35 7.03 33.59
CA ARG A 121 -6.30 6.63 35.00
C ARG A 121 -7.60 5.90 35.29
N VAL A 122 -7.54 4.58 35.39
CA VAL A 122 -8.65 3.79 35.93
C VAL A 122 -8.68 4.09 37.42
N GLN A 123 -9.78 4.67 37.90
CA GLN A 123 -10.07 4.82 39.33
C GLN A 123 -10.72 3.55 39.86
#